data_AF-A0A371J644-F1
#
_entry.id   AF-A0A371J644-F1
#
_cell.length_a   1.000
_cell.length_b   1.000
_cell.length_c   1.000
_cell.angle_alpha   90.00
_cell.angle_beta   90.00
_cell.angle_gamma   90.00
#
_symmetry.space_group_name_H-M   'P 1'
#
loop_
_entity.id
_entity.type
_entity.pdbx_description
1 polymer ?
#
loop_
_entity_poly.entity_id
_entity_poly.type
_entity_poly.pdbx_seq_one_letter_code
_entity_poly.pdbx_strand_id
1 'polypeptide(L)'
;MSKITEEKNITKIAIWGIGGFIASWAVSRLAVTCIDEIFISKFNYSLFENNSGYNTTANFIMFVLVVSMIIISISVCKNINNNKELSE
;
A
#
# COMPACT_ATOMS: atom_id res chain seq x y z
N MET A 1 4.41 24.51 22.50
CA MET A 1 3.92 23.13 22.28
C MET A 1 5.14 22.25 22.06
N SER A 2 5.36 21.22 22.89
CA SER A 2 6.67 20.58 23.11
C SER A 2 7.17 19.73 21.92
N LYS A 3 8.46 19.84 21.57
CA LYS A 3 9.18 18.96 20.60
C LYS A 3 8.94 17.46 20.83
N ILE A 4 8.67 17.07 22.09
CA ILE A 4 8.39 15.68 22.49
C ILE A 4 7.07 15.18 21.88
N THR A 5 6.11 16.07 21.64
CA THR A 5 4.82 15.73 21.01
C THR A 5 4.97 15.53 19.49
N GLU A 6 5.90 16.23 18.83
CA GLU A 6 6.20 16.01 17.40
C GLU A 6 6.89 14.67 17.15
N GLU A 7 7.91 14.31 17.94
CA GLU A 7 8.63 13.04 17.77
C GLU A 7 7.74 11.80 17.95
N LYS A 8 6.80 11.85 18.91
CA LYS A 8 5.82 10.76 19.09
C LYS A 8 4.87 10.62 17.91
N ASN A 9 4.49 11.73 17.25
CA ASN A 9 3.64 11.69 16.07
C ASN A 9 4.38 11.13 14.84
N ILE A 10 5.65 11.51 14.66
CA ILE A 10 6.50 10.99 13.56
C ILE A 10 6.69 9.48 13.71
N THR A 11 7.00 9.01 14.93
CA THR A 11 7.19 7.57 15.21
C THR A 11 5.92 6.77 14.93
N LYS A 12 4.75 7.31 15.31
CA LYS A 12 3.46 6.67 15.04
C LYS A 12 3.20 6.58 13.53
N ILE A 13 3.46 7.64 12.77
CA ILE A 13 3.30 7.65 11.31
C ILE A 13 4.24 6.64 10.65
N ALA A 14 5.49 6.55 11.10
CA ALA A 14 6.46 5.58 10.58
C ALA A 14 5.99 4.13 10.79
N ILE A 15 5.48 3.80 11.98
CA ILE A 15 4.94 2.46 12.28
C ILE A 15 3.74 2.13 11.40
N TRP A 16 2.81 3.08 11.21
CA TRP A 16 1.67 2.91 10.31
C TRP A 16 2.10 2.74 8.85
N GLY A 17 3.13 3.46 8.41
CA GLY A 17 3.70 3.31 7.05
C GLY A 17 4.34 1.94 6.82
N ILE A 18 5.13 1.44 7.78
CA ILE A 18 5.75 0.10 7.69
C ILE A 18 4.68 -0.99 7.71
N GLY A 19 3.69 -0.88 8.60
CA GLY A 19 2.58 -1.82 8.67
C GLY A 19 1.78 -1.87 7.37
N GLY A 20 1.50 -0.71 6.78
CA GLY A 20 0.83 -0.60 5.47
C GLY A 20 1.64 -1.21 4.33
N PHE A 21 2.98 -1.06 4.34
CA PHE A 21 3.86 -1.67 3.35
C PHE A 21 3.81 -3.21 3.40
N ILE A 22 3.94 -3.79 4.60
CA ILE A 22 3.89 -5.25 4.79
C ILE A 22 2.52 -5.81 4.38
N ALA A 23 1.44 -5.16 4.81
CA ALA A 23 0.08 -5.56 4.43
C ALA A 23 -0.12 -5.50 2.91
N SER A 24 0.35 -4.44 2.26
CA SER A 24 0.25 -4.29 0.80
C SER A 24 1.03 -5.36 0.06
N TRP A 25 2.22 -5.73 0.55
CA TRP A 25 3.03 -6.79 -0.03
C TRP A 25 2.34 -8.17 0.07
N ALA A 26 1.79 -8.50 1.24
CA ALA A 26 1.07 -9.75 1.45
C ALA A 26 -0.21 -9.85 0.59
N VAL A 27 -1.00 -8.77 0.53
CA VAL A 27 -2.22 -8.71 -0.28
C VAL A 27 -1.91 -8.83 -1.77
N SER A 28 -0.83 -8.18 -2.24
CA SER A 28 -0.42 -8.26 -3.66
C SER A 28 -0.05 -9.69 -4.07
N ARG A 29 0.69 -10.42 -3.21
CA ARG A 29 1.02 -11.83 -3.44
C ARG A 29 -0.23 -12.71 -3.52
N LEU A 30 -1.12 -12.59 -2.53
CA LEU A 30 -2.37 -13.37 -2.47
C LEU A 30 -3.28 -13.10 -3.67
N ALA A 31 -3.41 -11.84 -4.09
CA ALA A 31 -4.24 -11.46 -5.22
C ALA A 31 -3.76 -12.10 -6.53
N VAL A 32 -2.44 -12.09 -6.79
CA VAL A 32 -1.87 -12.69 -8.01
C VAL A 32 -2.03 -14.21 -8.01
N THR A 33 -1.78 -14.88 -6.89
CA THR A 33 -1.99 -16.34 -6.76
C THR A 33 -3.45 -16.72 -6.98
N CYS A 34 -4.39 -15.99 -6.37
CA CYS A 34 -5.82 -16.25 -6.56
C CYS A 34 -6.25 -16.09 -8.03
N ILE A 35 -5.73 -15.06 -8.72
CA ILE A 35 -6.02 -14.87 -10.15
C ILE A 35 -5.50 -16.07 -10.96
N ASP A 36 -4.25 -16.48 -10.77
CA ASP A 36 -3.70 -17.61 -11.54
C ASP A 36 -4.47 -18.92 -11.27
N GLU A 37 -4.82 -19.20 -10.01
CA GLU A 37 -5.63 -20.38 -9.65
C GLU A 37 -7.00 -20.38 -10.34
N ILE A 38 -7.67 -19.22 -10.43
CA ILE A 38 -8.94 -19.09 -11.14
C ILE A 38 -8.76 -19.40 -12.63
N PHE A 39 -7.68 -18.93 -13.23
CA PHE A 39 -7.41 -19.16 -14.65
C PHE A 39 -7.03 -20.62 -14.94
N ILE A 40 -6.21 -21.25 -14.09
CA ILE A 40 -5.88 -22.66 -14.19
C ILE A 40 -7.15 -23.50 -14.03
N SER A 41 -7.97 -23.22 -13.01
CA SER A 41 -9.18 -23.99 -12.74
C SER A 41 -10.24 -23.87 -13.84
N LYS A 42 -10.42 -22.68 -14.43
CA LYS A 42 -11.49 -22.45 -15.43
C LYS A 42 -11.06 -22.63 -16.87
N PHE A 43 -9.81 -22.33 -17.19
CA PHE A 43 -9.32 -22.28 -18.57
C PHE A 43 -8.16 -23.26 -18.82
N ASN A 44 -7.73 -24.02 -17.81
CA ASN A 44 -6.61 -24.96 -17.88
C ASN A 44 -5.32 -24.29 -18.40
N TYR A 45 -5.16 -23.01 -18.04
CA TYR A 45 -4.10 -22.13 -18.52
C TYR A 45 -3.48 -21.40 -17.33
N SER A 46 -2.15 -21.47 -17.20
CA SER A 46 -1.41 -20.67 -16.22
C SER A 46 -1.01 -19.35 -16.84
N LEU A 47 -1.45 -18.26 -16.23
CA LEU A 47 -1.08 -16.89 -16.61
C LEU A 47 0.39 -16.62 -16.34
N PHE A 48 0.95 -17.30 -15.34
CA PHE A 48 2.31 -17.09 -14.86
C PHE A 48 3.05 -18.43 -14.74
N GLU A 49 3.26 -19.11 -15.87
CA GLU A 49 4.04 -20.36 -15.93
C GLU A 49 5.43 -20.24 -15.28
N ASN A 50 6.02 -19.03 -15.30
CA ASN A 50 7.29 -18.74 -14.67
C ASN A 50 7.11 -17.97 -13.36
N ASN A 51 7.81 -18.45 -12.32
CA ASN A 51 7.87 -17.82 -10.99
C ASN A 51 8.36 -16.35 -11.03
N SER A 52 9.11 -15.98 -12.08
CA SER A 52 9.53 -14.59 -12.33
C SER A 52 8.38 -13.68 -12.77
N GLY A 53 7.44 -14.18 -13.57
CA GLY A 53 6.26 -13.43 -14.00
C GLY A 53 5.36 -13.07 -12.82
N TYR A 54 5.16 -14.02 -11.91
CA TYR A 54 4.52 -13.82 -10.62
C TYR A 54 5.14 -12.68 -9.81
N ASN A 55 6.46 -12.71 -9.64
CA ASN A 55 7.17 -11.68 -8.88
C ASN A 55 7.03 -10.30 -9.52
N THR A 56 7.14 -10.20 -10.84
CA THR A 56 7.01 -8.92 -11.56
C THR A 56 5.60 -8.33 -11.39
N THR A 57 4.56 -9.13 -11.57
CA THR A 57 3.16 -8.68 -11.44
C THR A 57 2.81 -8.30 -10.01
N ALA A 58 3.21 -9.12 -9.02
CA ALA A 58 2.98 -8.81 -7.61
C ALA A 58 3.70 -7.52 -7.18
N ASN A 59 4.92 -7.30 -7.67
CA ASN A 59 5.67 -6.07 -7.41
C ASN A 59 5.01 -4.84 -8.07
N PHE A 60 4.44 -4.99 -9.27
CA PHE A 60 3.71 -3.91 -9.93
C PHE A 60 2.44 -3.52 -9.15
N ILE A 61 1.63 -4.49 -8.73
CA ILE A 61 0.43 -4.23 -7.91
C ILE A 61 0.80 -3.59 -6.58
N MET A 62 1.87 -4.07 -5.92
CA MET A 62 2.39 -3.47 -4.70
C MET A 62 2.79 -2.00 -4.92
N PHE A 63 3.48 -1.70 -6.02
CA PHE A 63 3.87 -0.32 -6.35
C PHE A 63 2.64 0.59 -6.50
N VAL A 64 1.60 0.15 -7.22
CA VAL A 64 0.36 0.91 -7.41
C VAL A 64 -0.35 1.16 -6.07
N LEU A 65 -0.40 0.16 -5.18
CA LEU A 65 -1.02 0.30 -3.85
C LEU A 65 -0.25 1.29 -2.96
N VAL A 66 1.09 1.22 -2.97
CA VAL A 66 1.95 2.14 -2.20
C VAL A 66 1.79 3.58 -2.69
N VAL A 67 1.82 3.80 -4.02
CA VAL A 67 1.61 5.13 -4.60
C VAL A 67 0.24 5.68 -4.23
N SER A 68 -0.81 4.84 -4.27
CA SER A 68 -2.16 5.24 -3.87
C SER A 68 -2.22 5.65 -2.39
N MET A 69 -1.57 4.91 -1.49
CA MET A 69 -1.49 5.28 -0.07
C MET A 69 -0.76 6.60 0.17
N ILE A 70 0.31 6.87 -0.57
CA ILE A 70 1.05 8.14 -0.47
C ILE A 70 0.15 9.30 -0.90
N ILE A 71 -0.54 9.17 -2.03
CA ILE A 71 -1.46 10.20 -2.54
C ILE A 71 -2.59 10.48 -1.55
N ILE A 72 -3.20 9.44 -0.98
CA ILE A 72 -4.26 9.57 0.04
C ILE A 72 -3.71 10.26 1.28
N SER A 73 -2.53 9.85 1.76
CA SER A 73 -1.89 10.44 2.95
C SER A 73 -1.59 11.93 2.76
N ILE A 74 -1.04 12.32 1.60
CA ILE A 74 -0.80 13.72 1.26
C ILE A 74 -2.12 14.50 1.21
N SER A 75 -3.16 13.92 0.61
CA SER A 75 -4.48 14.56 0.50
C SER A 75 -5.12 14.80 1.86
N VAL A 76 -5.04 13.82 2.76
CA VAL A 76 -5.53 13.95 4.15
C VAL A 76 -4.71 14.99 4.93
N CYS A 77 -3.38 14.97 4.82
CA CYS A 77 -2.52 15.96 5.47
C CYS A 77 -2.81 17.39 5.00
N LYS A 78 -3.02 17.59 3.69
CA LYS A 78 -3.40 18.89 3.12
C LYS A 78 -4.76 19.35 3.65
N ASN A 79 -5.73 18.45 3.73
CA ASN A 79 -7.05 18.76 4.29
C ASN A 79 -6.99 19.15 5.77
N ILE A 80 -6.17 18.46 6.58
CA ILE A 80 -5.98 18.80 8.00
C ILE A 80 -5.35 20.20 8.16
N ASN A 81 -4.37 20.56 7.31
CA ASN A 81 -3.71 21.85 7.40
C ASN A 81 -4.64 23.01 7.02
N ASN A 82 -5.43 22.85 5.95
CA ASN A 82 -6.43 23.84 5.55
C ASN A 82 -7.48 24.09 6.63
N ASN A 83 -7.90 23.04 7.36
CA ASN A 83 -8.86 23.20 8.45
C ASN A 83 -8.27 23.91 9.68
N LYS A 84 -6.94 23.89 9.87
CA LYS A 84 -6.29 24.65 10.93
C LYS A 84 -6.24 26.14 10.61
N GLU A 85 -5.86 26.51 9.38
CA GLU A 85 -5.83 27.92 8.95
C GLU A 85 -7.22 28.59 9.00
N LEU A 86 -8.30 27.83 8.82
CA LEU A 86 -9.68 28.35 8.89
C LEU A 86 -10.22 28.52 10.32
N SER A 87 -9.50 28.00 11.33
CA SER A 87 -9.89 28.04 12.75
C SER A 87 -9.17 29.12 13.57
N GLU A 88 -8.23 29.83 12.94
CA GLU A 88 -7.57 31.04 13.45
C GLU A 88 -8.23 32.31 12.88
#